data_AF-U5WAL2-F1
#
_entry.id   AF-U5WAL2-F1
#
_cell.length_a   1.000
_cell.length_b   1.000
_cell.length_c   1.000
_cell.angle_alpha   90.00
_cell.angle_beta   90.00
_cell.angle_gamma   90.00
#
_symmetry.space_group_name_H-M   'P 1'
#
loop_
_entity.id
_entity.type
_entity.pdbx_description
1 polymer ?
#
loop_
_entity_poly.entity_id
_entity_poly.type
_entity_poly.pdbx_seq_one_letter_code
_entity_poly.pdbx_strand_id
1 'polypeptide(L)' 'MPVRLAEPSALGLIRPGDHVDLFRVDEDAEAIATAALVLDVTGADDPSLGGLLLALTPAEAQRTVTGAGRGYAVLIRPDG' A
#
# COMPACT_ATOMS: atom_id res chain seq x y z
N MET A 1 2.97 7.72 4.83
CA MET A 1 2.06 8.34 3.83
C MET A 1 0.87 7.40 3.61
N PRO A 2 -0.38 7.90 3.48
CA PRO A 2 -1.56 7.06 3.29
C PRO A 2 -1.68 6.53 1.85
N VAL A 3 -1.91 5.23 1.71
CA VAL A 3 -2.07 4.49 0.45
C VAL A 3 -3.40 3.75 0.46
N ARG A 4 -4.24 3.96 -0.56
CA ARG A 4 -5.51 3.24 -0.73
C ARG A 4 -5.34 2.01 -1.61
N LEU A 5 -5.81 0.87 -1.14
CA LEU A 5 -5.77 -0.36 -1.91
C LEU A 5 -6.91 -0.38 -2.95
N ALA A 6 -6.65 -1.01 -4.09
CA ALA A 6 -7.65 -1.26 -5.10
C ALA A 6 -8.71 -2.29 -4.63
N GLU A 7 -8.30 -3.25 -3.80
CA GLU A 7 -9.19 -4.19 -3.12
C GLU A 7 -9.17 -3.91 -1.60
N PRO A 8 -10.16 -3.16 -1.07
CA PRO A 8 -10.15 -2.73 0.33
C PRO A 8 -10.22 -3.88 1.35
N SER A 9 -10.84 -5.01 1.00
CA SER A 9 -10.97 -6.16 1.91
C SER A 9 -9.61 -6.77 2.30
N ALA A 10 -8.57 -6.58 1.48
CA ALA A 10 -7.21 -7.02 1.77
C ALA A 10 -6.57 -6.29 2.97
N LEU A 11 -7.08 -5.11 3.37
CA LEU A 11 -6.60 -4.39 4.55
C LEU A 11 -6.74 -5.23 5.83
N GLY A 12 -7.76 -6.09 5.93
CA GLY A 12 -7.96 -6.95 7.11
C GLY A 12 -6.89 -8.03 7.30
N LEU A 13 -6.04 -8.26 6.31
CA LEU A 13 -4.96 -9.26 6.36
C LEU A 13 -3.61 -8.66 6.75
N ILE A 14 -3.47 -7.34 6.68
CA ILE A 14 -2.21 -6.63 6.87
C ILE A 14 -2.19 -6.05 8.28
N ARG A 15 -1.04 -6.12 8.94
CA ARG A 15 -0.83 -5.61 10.30
C ARG A 15 0.29 -4.58 10.33
N PRO A 16 0.26 -3.63 11.29
CA PRO A 16 1.43 -2.81 11.59
C PRO A 16 2.64 -3.71 11.91
N GLY A 17 3.78 -3.43 11.29
CA GLY A 17 5.00 -4.25 11.38
C GLY A 17 5.24 -5.15 10.16
N ASP A 18 4.22 -5.44 9.35
CA ASP A 18 4.39 -6.25 8.14
C ASP A 18 5.21 -5.49 7.08
N HIS A 19 5.80 -6.24 6.15
CA HIS A 19 6.46 -5.69 4.96
C HIS A 19 5.64 -6.00 3.70
N VAL A 20 5.43 -4.99 2.87
CA VAL A 20 4.67 -5.13 1.62
C VAL A 20 5.43 -4.57 0.42
N ASP A 21 5.21 -5.17 -0.73
CA ASP A 21 5.56 -4.55 -2.01
C ASP A 21 4.39 -3.74 -2.49
N LEU A 22 4.64 -2.49 -2.89
CA LEU A 22 3.62 -1.56 -3.34
C LEU A 22 3.68 -1.47 -4.85
N PHE A 23 2.56 -1.74 -5.51
CA PHE A 23 2.41 -1.64 -6.95
C PHE A 23 1.33 -0.63 -7.30
N ARG A 24 1.54 0.09 -8.39
CA ARG A 24 0.48 0.91 -9.00
C ARG A 24 -0.39 0.02 -9.88
N VAL A 25 -1.71 0.14 -9.75
CA VAL A 25 -2.65 -0.56 -10.64
C VAL A 25 -2.86 0.28 -11.90
N ASP A 26 -1.96 0.10 -12.85
CA ASP A 26 -2.03 0.54 -14.25
C ASP A 26 -1.84 -0.67 -15.19
N GLU A 27 -1.67 -0.46 -16.50
CA GLU A 27 -1.55 -1.55 -17.48
C GLU A 27 -0.31 -2.43 -17.27
N ASP A 28 0.75 -1.93 -16.61
CA ASP A 28 2.05 -2.61 -16.49
C ASP A 28 2.45 -2.98 -15.05
N ALA A 29 1.57 -2.79 -14.06
CA ALA A 29 1.79 -3.14 -12.65
C ALA A 29 3.19 -2.71 -12.12
N GLU A 30 3.51 -1.42 -12.25
CA GLU A 30 4.82 -0.89 -11.84
C GLU A 30 5.02 -0.96 -10.32
N ALA A 31 6.16 -1.53 -9.90
CA ALA A 31 6.57 -1.53 -8.50
C ALA A 31 7.02 -0.13 -8.05
N ILE A 32 6.31 0.43 -7.08
CA ILE A 32 6.59 1.73 -6.48
C ILE A 32 7.57 1.62 -5.32
N ALA A 33 7.41 0.59 -4.50
CA ALA A 33 8.25 0.31 -3.34
C ALA A 33 8.35 -1.19 -3.09
N THR A 34 9.45 -1.60 -2.48
CA THR A 34 9.81 -3.01 -2.25
C THR A 34 10.16 -3.17 -0.77
N ALA A 35 9.49 -4.09 -0.07
CA ALA A 35 9.58 -4.28 1.37
C ALA A 35 9.31 -2.98 2.18
N ALA A 36 8.26 -2.24 1.82
CA ALA A 36 7.85 -1.09 2.60
C ALA A 36 7.23 -1.55 3.94
N LEU A 37 7.71 -1.00 5.04
CA LEU A 37 7.17 -1.26 6.38
C LEU A 37 5.78 -0.64 6.52
N VAL A 38 4.82 -1.42 6.99
CA VAL A 38 3.49 -0.96 7.39
C VAL A 38 3.57 -0.33 8.78
N LEU A 39 3.34 0.98 8.86
CA LEU A 39 3.33 1.74 10.09
C LEU A 39 1.96 1.66 10.79
N ASP A 40 0.88 1.65 10.00
CA ASP A 40 -0.48 1.58 10.51
C ASP A 40 -1.46 1.15 9.40
N VAL A 41 -2.64 0.70 9.79
CA VAL A 41 -3.77 0.37 8.91
C VAL A 41 -4.98 1.19 9.35
N THR A 42 -5.45 2.07 8.47
CA THR A 42 -6.59 2.96 8.77
C THR A 42 -7.89 2.38 8.21
N GLY A 43 -9.02 2.82 8.78
CA GLY A 43 -10.35 2.38 8.34
C GLY A 43 -10.67 0.93 8.71
N ALA A 44 -10.21 0.47 9.89
CA ALA A 44 -10.53 -0.88 10.38
C ALA A 44 -12.05 -1.16 10.44
N ASP A 45 -12.86 -0.13 10.69
CA ASP A 45 -14.32 -0.22 10.76
C ASP A 45 -15.01 -0.04 9.39
N ASP A 46 -14.34 0.59 8.42
CA ASP A 46 -14.79 0.74 7.03
C ASP A 46 -13.59 0.71 6.07
N PRO A 47 -13.26 -0.47 5.52
CA PRO A 47 -12.12 -0.65 4.64
C PRO A 47 -12.19 0.24 3.39
N SER A 48 -13.39 0.61 2.91
CA SER A 48 -13.56 1.46 1.73
C SER A 48 -13.06 2.89 1.94
N LEU A 49 -13.03 3.35 3.19
CA LEU A 49 -12.47 4.62 3.62
C LEU A 49 -11.04 4.48 4.17
N GLY A 50 -10.57 3.24 4.36
CA GLY A 50 -9.27 2.88 4.91
C GLY A 50 -8.08 2.93 3.94
N GLY A 51 -6.92 2.52 4.46
CA GLY A 51 -5.67 2.47 3.73
C GLY A 51 -4.48 2.06 4.59
N LEU A 52 -3.30 2.03 4.00
CA LEU A 52 -2.04 1.71 4.67
C LEU A 52 -1.23 2.99 4.90
N LEU A 53 -0.67 3.14 6.09
CA LEU A 53 0.43 4.07 6.33
C LEU A 53 1.75 3.33 6.11
N LEU A 54 2.48 3.69 5.06
CA LEU A 54 3.75 3.05 4.73
C LEU A 54 4.94 3.96 5.04
N ALA A 55 6.05 3.34 5.47
CA ALA A 55 7.37 3.96 5.54
C ALA A 55 8.02 3.91 4.15
N LEU A 56 7.99 5.05 3.46
CA LEU A 56 8.56 5.21 2.12
C LEU A 56 9.71 6.21 2.14
N THR A 57 10.67 6.02 1.24
CA THR A 57 11.64 7.05 0.90
C THR A 57 10.96 8.23 0.20
N PRO A 58 11.56 9.43 0.18
CA PRO A 58 10.99 10.57 -0.53
C PRO A 58 10.70 10.32 -2.02
N ALA A 59 11.54 9.53 -2.70
CA ALA A 59 11.35 9.19 -4.10
C ALA A 59 10.13 8.28 -4.33
N GLU A 60 9.94 7.26 -3.49
CA GLU A 60 8.79 6.34 -3.56
C GLU A 60 7.48 7.06 -3.19
N ALA A 61 7.53 7.93 -2.18
CA ALA A 61 6.40 8.78 -1.79
C ALA A 61 5.98 9.70 -2.95
N GLN A 62 6.94 10.32 -3.64
CA GLN A 62 6.65 11.19 -4.77
C GLN A 62 5.93 10.42 -5.89
N ARG A 63 6.39 9.21 -6.23
CA ARG A 63 5.75 8.37 -7.27
C ARG A 63 4.29 8.04 -6.92
N THR A 64 4.01 7.86 -5.63
CA THR A 64 2.66 7.57 -5.13
C THR A 64 1.70 8.76 -5.23
N VAL A 65 2.19 10.00 -5.15
CA VAL A 65 1.35 11.21 -5.28
C VAL A 65 1.11 11.58 -6.75
N THR A 66 2.06 11.28 -7.63
CA THR A 66 2.03 11.72 -9.04
C THR A 66 1.22 10.82 -9.98
N GLY A 67 0.80 9.64 -9.52
CA GLY A 67 0.06 8.68 -10.34
C GLY A 67 -1.45 8.91 -10.32
N ALA A 68 -2.05 9.24 -11.47
CA ALA A 68 -3.50 9.13 -11.68
C ALA A 68 -3.91 7.66 -11.86
N GLY A 69 -3.69 6.82 -10.84
CA GLY A 69 -4.00 5.39 -10.87
C GLY A 69 -5.37 5.06 -10.27
N ARG A 70 -5.93 3.90 -10.62
CA ARG A 70 -7.19 3.37 -10.03
C ARG A 70 -7.07 2.91 -8.57
N GLY A 71 -5.87 3.02 -7.99
CA GLY A 71 -5.53 2.56 -6.65
C GLY A 71 -4.18 1.87 -6.65
N TYR A 72 -3.85 1.26 -5.52
CA TYR A 72 -2.61 0.50 -5.32
C TYR A 72 -2.90 -0.96 -5.05
N ALA A 73 -2.02 -1.84 -5.52
CA ALA A 73 -1.99 -3.24 -5.10
C ALA A 73 -0.81 -3.44 -4.15
N VAL A 74 -0.95 -4.38 -3.22
CA VAL A 74 0.13 -4.77 -2.32
C VAL A 74 0.34 -6.26 -2.34
N LEU A 75 1.60 -6.68 -2.29
CA LEU A 75 1.99 -8.07 -2.04
C LEU A 75 2.56 -8.16 -0.63
N ILE A 76 1.93 -8.98 0.20
CA ILE A 76 2.38 -9.23 1.57
C ILE A 76 3.61 -10.14 1.49
N ARG A 77 4.71 -9.72 2.09
CA ARG A 77 5.83 -10.61 2.34
C ARG A 77 5.59 -11.30 3.67
N PRO A 78 5.23 -12.59 3.69
CA PRO A 78 5.38 -13.34 4.92
C PRO A 78 6.87 -13.25 5.28
N ASP A 79 7.17 -12.74 6.47
CA ASP A 79 8.50 -12.92 7.04
C ASP A 79 8.79 -14.43 7.01
N GLY A 80 9.91 -14.82 6.38
CA GLY A 80 10.27 -16.22 6.18
C GLY A 80 10.38 -17.01 7.48
#